data_AF-A0A7K2Z7J2-F1
#
_entry.id   AF-A0A7K2Z7J2-F1
#
_cell.length_a   1.000
_cell.length_b   1.000
_cell.length_c   1.000
_cell.angle_alpha   90.00
_cell.angle_beta   90.00
_cell.angle_gamma   90.00
#
_symmetry.space_group_name_H-M   'P 1'
#
loop_
_entity.id
_entity.type
_entity.pdbx_description
1 polymer ?
#
loop_
_entity_poly.entity_id
_entity_poly.type
_entity_poly.pdbx_seq_one_letter_code
_entity_poly.pdbx_strand_id
1 'polypeptide(L)'
;MTDVLHQAAHLLNWERGITDTTVRGAYHNGSFLEAAEEVGLHWPVGRPRVRGRGYATPELTEGARSLHEQTLKELPDAIARVLPHLVAPTPSRTRAPDRLTLACGCDEPRKIKISPTVAAQGDITCGVCGETFR
;
A
#
# COMPACT_ATOMS: atom_id res chain seq x y z
N MET A 1 12.24 12.79 8.76
CA MET A 1 11.11 12.98 9.69
C MET A 1 9.77 12.62 9.05
N THR A 2 9.46 13.13 7.85
CA THR A 2 8.22 12.77 7.11
C THR A 2 7.95 11.26 7.09
N ASP A 3 8.94 10.44 6.76
CA ASP A 3 8.77 8.98 6.70
C ASP A 3 8.44 8.37 8.07
N VAL A 4 9.04 8.89 9.15
CA VAL A 4 8.77 8.41 10.51
C VAL A 4 7.33 8.73 10.91
N LEU A 5 6.87 9.96 10.65
CA LEU A 5 5.48 10.35 10.93
C LEU A 5 4.50 9.61 10.02
N HIS A 6 4.88 9.29 8.79
CA HIS A 6 4.09 8.45 7.91
C HIS A 6 3.87 7.05 8.51
N GLN A 7 4.93 6.42 9.02
CA GLN A 7 4.80 5.14 9.74
C GLN A 7 4.00 5.29 11.04
N ALA A 8 4.14 6.40 11.76
CA ALA A 8 3.35 6.68 12.96
C ALA A 8 1.85 6.77 12.66
N ALA A 9 1.45 7.37 11.53
CA ALA A 9 0.05 7.42 11.10
C ALA A 9 -0.53 6.01 10.87
N HIS A 10 0.25 5.10 10.26
CA HIS A 10 -0.15 3.70 10.14
C HIS A 10 -0.29 3.01 11.49
N LEU A 11 0.67 3.21 12.40
CA LEU A 11 0.61 2.64 13.75
C LEU A 11 -0.60 3.14 14.53
N LEU A 12 -0.95 4.43 14.42
CA LEU A 12 -2.16 4.98 15.04
C LEU A 12 -3.43 4.30 14.54
N ASN A 13 -3.56 4.10 13.22
CA ASN A 13 -4.70 3.38 12.67
C ASN A 13 -4.72 1.90 13.05
N TRP A 14 -3.55 1.26 13.13
CA TRP A 14 -3.42 -0.12 13.59
C TRP A 14 -3.90 -0.29 15.04
N GLU A 15 -3.47 0.57 15.96
CA GLU A 15 -3.93 0.60 17.36
C GLU A 15 -5.45 0.83 17.45
N ARG A 16 -6.02 1.58 16.50
CA ARG A 16 -7.47 1.84 16.40
C ARG A 16 -8.24 0.70 15.72
N GLY A 17 -7.58 -0.33 15.22
CA GLY A 17 -8.20 -1.39 14.42
C GLY A 17 -8.77 -0.90 13.07
N ILE A 18 -8.29 0.23 12.57
CA ILE A 18 -8.73 0.86 11.32
C ILE A 18 -7.82 0.41 10.17
N THR A 19 -8.44 -0.10 9.10
CA THR A 19 -7.71 -0.38 7.86
C THR A 19 -7.54 0.91 7.06
N ASP A 20 -6.30 1.37 6.90
CA ASP A 20 -5.96 2.68 6.34
C ASP A 20 -5.34 2.62 4.93
N THR A 21 -5.25 1.40 4.38
CA THR A 21 -4.77 1.14 3.03
C THR A 21 -5.74 0.30 2.22
N THR A 22 -5.58 0.36 0.90
CA THR A 22 -6.34 -0.42 -0.09
C THR A 22 -5.38 -1.10 -1.05
N VAL A 23 -5.89 -2.06 -1.82
CA VAL A 23 -5.11 -2.83 -2.80
C VAL A 23 -3.85 -3.42 -2.14
N ARG A 24 -4.05 -4.17 -1.04
CA ARG A 24 -2.97 -4.85 -0.29
C ARG A 24 -1.87 -3.92 0.19
N GLY A 25 -2.25 -2.77 0.76
CA GLY A 25 -1.28 -1.80 1.23
C GLY A 25 -0.77 -0.82 0.18
N ALA A 26 -1.14 -0.97 -1.11
CA ALA A 26 -0.56 -0.17 -2.18
C ALA A 26 -1.03 1.30 -2.18
N TYR A 27 -2.24 1.58 -1.68
CA TYR A 27 -2.76 2.94 -1.64
C TYR A 27 -3.34 3.31 -0.28
N HIS A 28 -2.90 4.44 0.25
CA HIS A 28 -3.51 5.10 1.40
C HIS A 28 -4.94 5.53 1.11
N ASN A 29 -5.84 5.36 2.08
CA ASN A 29 -7.23 5.82 2.01
C ASN A 29 -7.45 7.09 2.86
N GLY A 30 -8.71 7.50 3.02
CA GLY A 30 -9.06 8.67 3.83
C GLY A 30 -8.63 8.56 5.30
N SER A 31 -8.74 7.37 5.91
CA SER A 31 -8.36 7.15 7.30
C SER A 31 -6.85 7.29 7.54
N PHE A 32 -6.02 6.93 6.54
CA PHE A 32 -4.60 7.26 6.61
C PHE A 32 -4.38 8.77 6.65
N LEU A 33 -5.08 9.53 5.80
CA LEU A 33 -4.92 10.98 5.73
C LEU A 33 -5.32 11.66 7.05
N GLU A 34 -6.41 11.21 7.67
CA GLU A 34 -6.85 11.70 8.98
C GLU A 34 -5.76 11.47 10.04
N ALA A 35 -5.24 10.24 10.16
CA ALA A 35 -4.16 9.94 11.09
C ALA A 35 -2.84 10.67 10.75
N ALA A 36 -2.55 10.88 9.47
CA ALA A 36 -1.40 11.65 9.02
C ALA A 36 -1.51 13.12 9.45
N GLU A 37 -2.70 13.72 9.34
CA GLU A 37 -2.97 15.08 9.81
C GLU A 37 -2.79 15.21 11.33
N GLU A 38 -3.17 14.19 12.10
CA GLU A 38 -2.96 14.18 13.56
C GLU A 38 -1.48 14.19 13.97
N VAL A 39 -0.62 13.47 13.24
CA VAL A 39 0.83 13.44 13.52
C VAL A 39 1.58 14.63 12.92
N GLY A 40 0.88 15.61 12.36
CA GLY A 40 1.46 16.84 11.83
C GLY A 40 1.97 16.74 10.39
N LEU A 41 1.46 15.80 9.61
CA LEU A 41 1.60 15.77 8.16
C LEU A 41 0.42 16.48 7.50
N HIS A 42 0.56 16.95 6.27
CA HIS A 42 -0.55 17.48 5.50
C HIS A 42 -0.46 17.11 4.03
N TRP A 43 -1.62 17.24 3.37
CA TRP A 43 -1.71 17.20 1.93
C TRP A 43 -0.93 18.37 1.31
N PRO A 44 0.04 18.14 0.40
CA PRO A 44 0.86 19.22 -0.14
C PRO A 44 0.05 20.31 -0.83
N VAL A 45 0.51 21.54 -0.65
CA VAL A 45 -0.15 22.72 -1.22
C VAL A 45 -0.14 22.63 -2.75
N GLY A 46 -1.27 22.95 -3.38
CA GLY A 46 -1.41 22.95 -4.85
C GLY A 46 -1.59 21.57 -5.49
N ARG A 47 -1.63 20.48 -4.71
CA ARG A 47 -1.95 19.14 -5.23
C ARG A 47 -3.46 18.88 -5.19
N PRO A 48 -4.08 18.36 -6.26
CA PRO A 48 -5.52 18.12 -6.28
C PRO A 48 -5.91 17.00 -5.31
N ARG A 49 -6.88 17.26 -4.42
CA ARG A 49 -7.46 16.23 -3.54
C ARG A 49 -8.29 15.23 -4.35
N VAL A 50 -8.08 13.95 -4.10
CA VAL A 50 -8.88 12.86 -4.68
C VAL A 50 -9.71 12.24 -3.57
N ARG A 51 -11.04 12.24 -3.72
CA ARG A 51 -11.96 11.71 -2.70
C ARG A 51 -11.63 10.25 -2.38
N GLY A 52 -11.52 9.93 -1.09
CA GLY A 52 -11.28 8.58 -0.60
C GLY A 52 -9.83 8.08 -0.73
N ARG A 53 -8.92 8.90 -1.25
CA ARG A 53 -7.48 8.59 -1.27
C ARG A 53 -6.73 9.42 -0.24
N GLY A 54 -5.79 8.78 0.45
CA GLY A 54 -4.69 9.45 1.13
C GLY A 54 -3.59 9.85 0.14
N TYR A 55 -2.55 10.48 0.65
CA TYR A 55 -1.44 10.97 -0.17
C TYR A 55 -0.17 10.13 0.03
N ALA A 56 0.54 9.85 -1.06
CA ALA A 56 1.75 9.01 -1.01
C ALA A 56 2.96 9.75 -0.44
N THR A 57 3.06 11.07 -0.64
CA THR A 57 4.25 11.86 -0.29
C THR A 57 3.89 13.10 0.55
N PRO A 58 3.30 12.92 1.75
CA PRO A 58 2.82 14.03 2.57
C PRO A 58 3.94 14.99 2.97
N GLU A 59 3.58 16.21 3.35
CA GLU A 59 4.52 17.24 3.81
C GLU A 59 4.37 17.49 5.31
N LEU A 60 5.45 17.90 5.97
CA LEU A 60 5.38 18.34 7.36
C LEU A 60 4.66 19.69 7.45
N THR A 61 3.69 19.76 8.37
CA THR A 61 3.12 21.05 8.80
C THR A 61 4.19 21.92 9.43
N GLU A 62 3.98 23.23 9.45
CA GLU A 62 4.92 24.17 10.09
C GLU A 62 5.09 23.87 11.58
N GLY A 63 4.00 23.49 12.26
CA GLY A 63 4.05 23.06 13.66
C GLY A 63 4.92 21.82 13.86
N ALA A 64 4.79 20.80 13.01
CA ALA A 64 5.65 19.61 13.07
C ALA A 64 7.11 19.92 12.73
N ARG A 65 7.37 20.84 11.79
CA ARG A 65 8.73 21.31 11.48
C ARG A 65 9.37 21.98 12.69
N SER A 66 8.63 22.85 13.35
CA SER A 66 9.10 23.55 14.55
C SER A 66 9.33 22.57 15.72
N LEU A 67 8.39 21.65 15.96
CA LEU A 67 8.50 20.64 17.01
C LEU A 67 9.72 19.73 16.83
N HIS A 68 10.04 19.38 15.58
CA HIS A 68 11.13 18.47 15.23
C HIS A 68 12.37 19.18 14.71
N GLU A 69 12.52 20.50 14.93
CA GLU A 69 13.59 21.30 14.33
C GLU A 69 14.97 20.72 14.63
N GLN A 70 15.23 20.39 15.90
CA GLN A 70 16.52 19.83 16.31
C GLN A 70 16.78 18.46 15.66
N THR A 71 15.76 17.57 15.66
CA THR A 71 15.89 16.28 15.00
C THR A 71 16.13 16.44 13.50
N LEU A 72 15.47 17.38 12.83
CA LEU A 72 15.68 17.66 11.41
C LEU A 72 17.11 18.12 11.12
N LYS A 73 17.73 18.89 12.03
CA LYS A 73 19.13 19.32 11.92
C LYS A 73 20.11 18.16 12.10
N GLU A 74 19.85 17.25 13.03
CA GLU A 74 20.76 16.15 13.38
C GLU A 74 20.61 14.92 12.46
N LEU A 75 19.43 14.71 11.90
CA LEU A 75 19.08 13.50 11.16
C LEU A 75 19.99 13.21 9.95
N PRO A 76 20.41 14.19 9.12
CA PRO A 76 21.32 13.94 8.00
C PRO A 76 22.64 13.29 8.45
N ASP A 77 23.25 13.81 9.52
CA ASP A 77 24.50 13.29 10.08
C ASP A 77 24.31 11.90 10.68
N ALA A 78 23.19 11.68 11.39
CA ALA A 78 22.86 10.37 11.95
C ALA A 78 22.66 9.33 10.84
N ILE A 79 21.92 9.66 9.77
CA ILE A 79 21.70 8.78 8.62
C ILE A 79 23.05 8.43 7.97
N ALA A 80 23.91 9.43 7.71
CA ALA A 80 25.20 9.19 7.07
C ALA A 80 26.10 8.25 7.88
N ARG A 81 26.05 8.33 9.22
CA ARG A 81 26.82 7.45 10.12
C ARG A 81 26.27 6.03 10.19
N VAL A 82 24.95 5.87 10.13
CA VAL A 82 24.30 4.57 10.33
C VAL A 82 24.17 3.77 9.04
N LEU A 83 23.91 4.43 7.90
CA LEU A 83 23.60 3.77 6.63
C LEU A 83 24.65 2.73 6.18
N PRO A 84 25.98 2.95 6.34
CA PRO A 84 26.99 1.95 5.98
C PRO A 84 26.92 0.64 6.79
N HIS A 85 26.25 0.67 7.95
CA HIS A 85 26.11 -0.47 8.84
C HIS A 85 24.76 -1.19 8.67
N LEU A 86 23.86 -0.67 7.84
CA LEU A 86 22.57 -1.29 7.56
C LEU A 86 22.64 -2.18 6.32
N VAL A 87 22.17 -3.41 6.46
CA VAL A 87 21.93 -4.30 5.32
C VAL A 87 20.46 -4.21 4.96
N ALA A 88 20.16 -3.56 3.84
CA ALA A 88 18.79 -3.53 3.32
C ALA A 88 18.39 -4.93 2.82
N PRO A 89 17.21 -5.44 3.20
CA PRO A 89 16.72 -6.68 2.64
C PRO A 89 16.53 -6.53 1.13
N THR A 90 16.97 -7.53 0.35
CA THR A 90 16.72 -7.54 -1.08
C THR A 90 15.22 -7.73 -1.32
N PRO A 91 14.54 -6.83 -2.04
CA PRO A 91 13.12 -6.98 -2.30
C PRO A 91 12.88 -8.27 -3.10
N SER A 92 12.09 -9.18 -2.53
CA SER A 92 11.61 -10.37 -3.23
C SER A 92 10.76 -9.95 -4.42
N ARG A 93 11.28 -10.14 -5.65
CA ARG A 93 10.53 -9.92 -6.89
C ARG A 93 9.61 -11.09 -7.22
N THR A 94 9.73 -12.22 -6.53
CA THR A 94 8.84 -13.37 -6.66
C THR A 94 7.55 -13.11 -5.88
N ARG A 95 6.64 -12.36 -6.49
CA ARG A 95 5.23 -12.43 -6.10
C ARG A 95 4.61 -13.57 -6.89
N ALA A 96 4.13 -14.61 -6.20
CA ALA A 96 3.27 -15.59 -6.83
C ALA A 96 2.09 -14.87 -7.50
N PRO A 97 1.68 -15.26 -8.71
CA PRO A 97 0.55 -14.63 -9.38
C PRO A 97 -0.69 -14.77 -8.49
N ASP A 98 -1.26 -13.62 -8.13
CA ASP A 98 -2.37 -13.55 -7.19
C ASP A 98 -3.65 -14.23 -7.71
N ARG A 99 -3.77 -14.32 -9.04
CA ARG A 99 -4.89 -14.99 -9.71
C ARG A 99 -4.39 -15.87 -10.83
N LEU A 100 -5.01 -17.04 -10.93
CA LEU A 100 -4.91 -17.91 -12.09
C LEU A 100 -5.76 -17.32 -13.21
N THR A 101 -5.28 -17.45 -14.45
CA THR A 101 -6.10 -17.18 -15.63
C THR A 101 -6.47 -18.53 -16.23
N LEU A 102 -7.74 -18.92 -16.10
CA LEU A 102 -8.26 -20.18 -16.61
C LEU A 102 -9.04 -19.92 -17.91
N ALA A 103 -9.03 -20.86 -18.84
CA ALA A 103 -9.72 -20.80 -20.12
C ALA A 103 -10.63 -22.02 -20.33
N CYS A 104 -11.74 -21.85 -21.05
CA CYS A 104 -12.61 -22.95 -21.47
C CYS A 104 -12.33 -23.39 -22.91
N GLY A 105 -12.87 -24.53 -23.35
CA GLY A 105 -12.70 -25.05 -24.72
C GLY A 105 -13.66 -24.48 -25.78
N CYS A 106 -14.09 -23.22 -25.68
CA CYS A 106 -14.83 -22.59 -26.79
C CYS A 106 -13.87 -22.31 -27.96
N ASP A 107 -14.37 -22.26 -29.20
CA ASP A 107 -13.59 -21.87 -30.39
C ASP A 107 -12.88 -20.53 -30.19
N GLU A 108 -13.57 -19.59 -29.54
CA GLU A 108 -12.97 -18.42 -28.90
C GLU A 108 -12.99 -18.60 -27.37
N PRO A 109 -11.87 -19.03 -26.74
CA PRO A 109 -11.83 -19.35 -25.32
C PRO A 109 -12.17 -18.15 -24.44
N ARG A 110 -13.21 -18.32 -23.61
CA ARG A 110 -13.50 -17.37 -22.54
C ARG A 110 -12.45 -17.53 -21.45
N LYS A 111 -12.02 -16.41 -20.86
CA LYS A 111 -11.00 -16.38 -19.81
C LYS A 111 -11.59 -15.85 -18.51
N ILE A 112 -11.26 -16.50 -17.39
CA ILE A 112 -11.61 -16.03 -16.05
C ILE A 112 -10.35 -15.84 -15.21
N LYS A 113 -10.34 -14.81 -14.36
CA LYS A 113 -9.29 -14.58 -13.36
C LYS A 113 -9.80 -14.91 -11.97
N ILE A 114 -9.23 -15.92 -11.33
CA ILE A 114 -9.72 -16.43 -10.06
C ILE A 114 -8.57 -16.68 -9.08
N SER A 115 -8.82 -16.58 -7.77
CA SER A 115 -7.78 -16.92 -6.80
C SER A 115 -7.49 -18.43 -6.84
N PRO A 116 -6.23 -18.86 -6.60
CA PRO A 116 -5.90 -20.27 -6.53
C PRO A 116 -6.76 -21.05 -5.53
N THR A 117 -7.07 -20.42 -4.38
CA THR A 117 -7.90 -21.01 -3.33
C THR A 117 -9.33 -21.27 -3.75
N VAL A 118 -9.92 -20.44 -4.62
CA VAL A 118 -11.28 -20.65 -5.12
C VAL A 118 -11.27 -21.65 -6.28
N ALA A 119 -10.26 -21.61 -7.17
CA ALA A 119 -10.10 -22.61 -8.23
C ALA A 119 -9.96 -24.04 -7.67
N ALA A 120 -9.35 -24.18 -6.50
CA ALA A 120 -9.22 -25.47 -5.82
C ALA A 120 -10.50 -25.99 -5.16
N GLN A 121 -11.58 -25.20 -5.06
CA GLN A 121 -12.84 -25.63 -4.40
C GLN A 121 -13.66 -26.60 -5.27
N GLY A 122 -13.40 -26.64 -6.58
CA GLY A 122 -14.09 -27.52 -7.50
C GLY A 122 -14.12 -26.97 -8.92
N ASP A 123 -14.70 -27.75 -9.82
CA ASP A 123 -14.79 -27.40 -11.24
C ASP A 123 -15.70 -26.20 -11.46
N ILE A 124 -15.26 -25.30 -12.35
CA ILE A 124 -16.06 -24.18 -12.83
C ILE A 124 -16.43 -24.49 -14.27
N THR A 125 -17.72 -24.71 -14.53
CA THR A 125 -18.21 -25.10 -15.86
C THR A 125 -18.55 -23.89 -16.72
N CYS A 126 -18.11 -23.93 -17.98
CA CYS A 126 -18.48 -22.99 -19.02
C CYS A 126 -19.93 -23.23 -19.46
N GLY A 127 -20.85 -22.33 -19.13
CA GLY A 127 -22.25 -22.43 -19.59
C GLY A 127 -22.47 -22.29 -21.12
N VAL A 128 -21.41 -22.20 -21.94
CA VAL A 128 -21.50 -22.13 -23.41
C VAL A 128 -21.04 -23.43 -24.04
N CYS A 129 -19.80 -23.89 -23.77
CA CYS A 129 -19.30 -25.16 -24.29
C CYS A 129 -19.49 -26.36 -23.35
N GLY A 130 -19.92 -26.16 -22.11
CA GLY A 130 -20.08 -27.23 -21.11
C GLY A 130 -18.77 -27.74 -20.49
N GLU A 131 -17.61 -27.29 -20.98
CA GLU A 131 -16.32 -27.70 -20.45
C GLU A 131 -15.89 -26.92 -19.21
N THR A 132 -14.95 -27.48 -18.45
CA THR A 132 -14.39 -26.82 -17.25
C THR A 132 -13.33 -25.78 -17.63
N PHE A 133 -13.32 -24.64 -16.95
CA PHE A 133 -12.22 -23.66 -17.06
C PHE A 133 -10.94 -24.23 -16.44
N ARG A 134 -9.84 -24.31 -17.21
CA ARG A 134 -8.53 -24.82 -16.79
C ARG A 134 -7.38 -23.87 -17.06
#